data_AF-A0A958BZ69-F1
#
_entry.id   AF-A0A958BZ69-F1
#
_cell.length_a   1.000
_cell.length_b   1.000
_cell.length_c   1.000
_cell.angle_alpha   90.00
_cell.angle_beta   90.00
_cell.angle_gamma   90.00
#
_symmetry.space_group_name_H-M   'P 1'
#
loop_
_entity.id
_entity.type
_entity.pdbx_description
1 polymer ?
#
loop_
_entity_poly.entity_id
_entity_poly.type
_entity_poly.pdbx_seq_one_letter_code
_entity_poly.pdbx_strand_id
1 'polypeptide(L)'
;QMVHAVLMSSAPGSPIQATPPDEWRAAMDKLAEAGYRAYRKLIYETPELLEYWQQATPTREISQLQIGSRPARRTNSSAITDLRAIPWVFSWMQSRHVLPGWYGLGTALATFTADEAGLTLLQEMYQGWRFFKEAIDNAQVSLGKTDMDIARLYAGLVTNERVRDMIFNDILAEYNRTCQAIIQVTQQNEILEGTFLQRSTRLRNPYVDPLNFIQVSLLRQLRALPDPNGPEAKPILKAILLATNGIASGLKNTG
;
A
#
# COMPACT_ATOMS: atom_id res chain seq x y z
N GLN A 1 -1.86 -26.62 -7.12
CA GLN A 1 -1.60 -25.78 -5.93
C GLN A 1 -2.84 -25.67 -5.03
N MET A 2 -3.98 -25.14 -5.50
CA MET A 2 -5.20 -25.03 -4.67
C MET A 2 -5.68 -26.36 -4.07
N VAL A 3 -5.77 -27.43 -4.87
CA VAL A 3 -6.19 -28.76 -4.38
C VAL A 3 -5.25 -29.27 -3.28
N HIS A 4 -3.94 -29.11 -3.46
CA HIS A 4 -2.95 -29.49 -2.45
C HIS A 4 -3.08 -28.67 -1.17
N ALA A 5 -3.30 -27.36 -1.27
CA ALA A 5 -3.52 -26.49 -0.10
C ALA A 5 -4.78 -26.89 0.69
N VAL A 6 -5.88 -27.22 0.00
CA VAL A 6 -7.11 -27.72 0.64
C VAL A 6 -6.87 -29.06 1.31
N LEU A 7 -6.18 -29.99 0.65
CA LEU A 7 -5.88 -31.31 1.25
C LEU A 7 -4.99 -31.18 2.48
N MET A 8 -3.95 -30.33 2.44
CA MET A 8 -3.04 -30.13 3.56
C MET A 8 -3.66 -29.35 4.73
N SER A 9 -4.61 -28.46 4.47
CA SER A 9 -5.30 -27.69 5.51
C SER A 9 -6.46 -28.45 6.15
N SER A 10 -7.13 -29.33 5.39
CA SER A 10 -8.26 -30.14 5.88
C SER A 10 -7.82 -31.47 6.50
N ALA A 11 -6.55 -31.86 6.37
CA ALA A 11 -6.02 -33.07 6.99
C ALA A 11 -6.09 -33.00 8.53
N PRO A 12 -6.63 -34.01 9.22
CA PRO A 12 -6.61 -34.08 10.69
C PRO A 12 -5.19 -34.02 11.24
N GLY A 13 -4.96 -33.19 12.26
CA GLY A 13 -3.62 -33.00 12.83
C GLY A 13 -2.69 -32.14 11.96
N SER A 14 -3.22 -31.45 10.95
CA SER A 14 -2.44 -30.48 10.19
C SER A 14 -1.85 -29.42 11.14
N PRO A 15 -0.55 -29.11 11.06
CA PRO A 15 0.07 -28.02 11.82
C PRO A 15 -0.61 -26.68 11.59
N ILE A 16 -1.33 -26.53 10.47
CA ILE A 16 -2.12 -25.34 10.13
C ILE A 16 -3.32 -25.15 11.08
N GLN A 17 -3.84 -26.22 11.68
CA GLN A 17 -4.95 -26.20 12.62
C GLN A 17 -4.51 -26.06 14.09
N ALA A 18 -3.20 -26.07 14.37
CA ALA A 18 -2.70 -25.94 15.72
C ALA A 18 -2.98 -24.54 16.28
N THR A 19 -3.58 -24.49 17.47
CA THR A 19 -3.79 -23.22 18.18
C THR A 19 -2.43 -22.63 18.55
N PRO A 20 -2.15 -21.36 18.20
CA PRO A 20 -0.89 -20.72 18.60
C PRO A 20 -0.83 -20.53 20.13
N PRO A 21 0.38 -20.49 20.71
CA PRO A 21 0.60 -20.15 22.12
C PRO A 21 -0.14 -18.87 22.55
N ASP A 22 -0.57 -18.83 23.81
CA ASP A 22 -1.31 -17.70 24.39
C ASP A 22 -0.52 -16.39 24.30
N GLU A 23 0.79 -16.46 24.49
CA GLU A 23 1.71 -15.34 24.34
C GLU A 23 1.72 -14.76 22.91
N TRP A 24 1.66 -15.61 21.87
CA TRP A 24 1.61 -15.16 20.48
C TRP A 24 0.28 -14.48 20.16
N ARG A 25 -0.82 -14.99 20.73
CA ARG A 25 -2.15 -14.37 20.60
C ARG A 25 -2.19 -13.01 21.29
N ALA A 26 -1.71 -12.92 22.53
CA ALA A 26 -1.63 -11.68 23.28
C ALA A 26 -0.71 -10.65 22.59
N ALA A 27 0.39 -11.09 21.98
CA ALA A 27 1.24 -10.24 21.16
C ALA A 27 0.50 -9.72 19.92
N MET A 28 -0.21 -10.61 19.21
CA MET A 28 -1.01 -10.24 18.04
C MET A 28 -2.11 -9.23 18.37
N ASP A 29 -2.79 -9.35 19.51
CA ASP A 29 -3.79 -8.39 19.97
C ASP A 29 -3.18 -6.98 20.15
N LYS A 30 -1.99 -6.90 20.77
CA LYS A 30 -1.27 -5.64 20.94
C LYS A 30 -0.81 -5.05 19.61
N LEU A 31 -0.28 -5.87 18.71
CA LEU A 31 0.11 -5.45 17.36
C LEU A 31 -1.09 -4.92 16.57
N ALA A 32 -2.23 -5.64 16.61
CA ALA A 32 -3.45 -5.25 15.92
C ALA A 32 -3.98 -3.91 16.43
N GLU A 33 -4.00 -3.70 17.75
CA GLU A 33 -4.44 -2.44 18.34
C GLU A 33 -3.52 -1.27 17.97
N ALA A 34 -2.19 -1.45 18.06
CA ALA A 34 -1.22 -0.42 17.72
C ALA A 34 -1.30 -0.04 16.22
N GLY A 35 -1.35 -1.03 15.33
CA GLY A 35 -1.46 -0.82 13.89
C GLY A 35 -2.79 -0.18 13.50
N TYR A 36 -3.90 -0.63 14.11
CA TYR A 36 -5.21 -0.04 13.90
C TYR A 36 -5.25 1.43 14.32
N ARG A 37 -4.69 1.78 15.49
CA ARG A 37 -4.61 3.18 15.94
C ARG A 37 -3.80 4.04 14.98
N ALA A 38 -2.64 3.58 14.54
CA ALA A 38 -1.80 4.31 13.59
C ALA A 38 -2.53 4.54 12.26
N TYR A 39 -3.11 3.48 11.69
CA TYR A 39 -3.91 3.58 10.48
C TYR A 39 -5.11 4.52 10.65
N ARG A 40 -5.85 4.39 11.75
CA ARG A 40 -7.02 5.21 12.02
C ARG A 40 -6.67 6.69 12.15
N LYS A 41 -5.56 6.99 12.83
CA LYS A 41 -5.07 8.36 13.00
C LYS A 41 -4.85 9.03 11.64
N LEU A 42 -4.14 8.39 10.72
CA LEU A 42 -3.90 8.96 9.39
C LEU A 42 -5.21 9.00 8.57
N ILE A 43 -5.93 7.88 8.49
CA ILE A 43 -7.02 7.72 7.52
C ILE A 43 -8.32 8.45 7.92
N TYR A 44 -8.65 8.47 9.21
CA TYR A 44 -9.93 8.98 9.70
C TYR A 44 -9.81 10.23 10.56
N GLU A 45 -8.66 10.45 11.21
CA GLU A 45 -8.48 11.54 12.18
C GLU A 45 -7.58 12.67 11.65
N THR A 46 -7.06 12.53 10.41
CA THR A 46 -6.26 13.58 9.74
C THR A 46 -7.04 14.14 8.55
N PRO A 47 -7.75 15.29 8.69
CA PRO A 47 -8.57 15.86 7.64
C PRO A 47 -7.80 16.20 6.35
N GLU A 48 -6.55 16.64 6.49
CA GLU A 48 -5.64 16.97 5.38
C GLU A 48 -5.36 15.79 4.44
N LEU A 49 -5.52 14.54 4.91
CA LEU A 49 -5.29 13.37 4.07
C LEU A 49 -6.22 13.36 2.86
N LEU A 50 -7.47 13.83 3.00
CA LEU A 50 -8.40 13.84 1.87
C LEU A 50 -7.90 14.75 0.74
N GLU A 51 -7.38 15.92 1.08
CA GLU A 51 -6.78 16.86 0.13
C GLU A 51 -5.53 16.23 -0.51
N TYR A 52 -4.64 15.68 0.33
CA TYR A 52 -3.43 15.02 -0.14
C TYR A 52 -3.75 13.88 -1.10
N TRP A 53 -4.60 12.94 -0.70
CA TRP A 53 -4.95 11.75 -1.49
C TRP A 53 -5.57 12.13 -2.84
N GLN A 54 -6.44 13.13 -2.89
CA GLN A 54 -7.08 13.56 -4.13
C GLN A 54 -6.10 14.20 -5.13
N GLN A 55 -5.02 14.81 -4.64
CA GLN A 55 -4.02 15.49 -5.48
C GLN A 55 -2.79 14.60 -5.75
N ALA A 56 -2.30 13.88 -4.75
CA ALA A 56 -1.16 12.96 -4.86
C ALA A 56 -1.52 11.65 -5.56
N THR A 57 -2.78 11.40 -5.92
CA THR A 57 -3.16 10.21 -6.69
C THR A 57 -4.00 10.59 -7.92
N PRO A 58 -4.05 9.73 -8.95
CA PRO A 58 -4.95 9.91 -10.09
C PRO A 58 -6.42 9.54 -9.79
N THR A 59 -6.86 9.58 -8.52
CA THR A 59 -8.20 9.10 -8.13
C THR A 59 -9.34 9.84 -8.85
N ARG A 60 -9.19 11.15 -9.06
CA ARG A 60 -10.19 11.96 -9.76
C ARG A 60 -10.30 11.53 -11.22
N GLU A 61 -9.17 11.36 -11.88
CA GLU A 61 -9.09 10.97 -13.28
C GLU A 61 -9.57 9.52 -13.48
N ILE A 62 -9.29 8.63 -12.52
CA ILE A 62 -9.79 7.25 -12.51
C ILE A 62 -11.30 7.21 -12.31
N SER A 63 -11.88 8.12 -11.53
CA SER A 63 -13.34 8.14 -11.34
C SER A 63 -14.10 8.56 -12.60
N GLN A 64 -13.44 9.27 -13.53
CA GLN A 64 -14.00 9.61 -14.85
C GLN A 64 -13.98 8.42 -15.82
N LEU A 65 -13.28 7.33 -15.47
CA LEU A 65 -13.36 6.08 -16.21
C LEU A 65 -14.65 5.35 -15.87
N GLN A 66 -15.39 4.96 -16.90
CA GLN A 66 -16.35 3.86 -16.82
C GLN A 66 -15.61 2.50 -16.79
N ILE A 67 -14.51 2.35 -16.03
CA ILE A 67 -13.73 1.10 -15.94
C ILE A 67 -14.45 0.02 -15.14
N GLY A 68 -15.47 0.38 -14.35
CA GLY A 68 -16.35 -0.57 -13.68
C GLY A 68 -17.81 -0.22 -13.89
N SER A 69 -18.69 -1.22 -13.87
CA SER A 69 -20.16 -1.06 -13.92
C SER A 69 -20.75 -0.31 -12.71
N ARG A 70 -19.90 0.14 -11.79
CA ARG A 70 -20.20 0.42 -10.40
C ARG A 70 -19.52 1.74 -10.01
N PRO A 71 -20.24 2.73 -9.47
CA PRO A 71 -19.66 4.03 -9.13
C PRO A 71 -18.55 3.89 -8.08
N ALA A 72 -17.55 4.76 -8.11
CA ALA A 72 -16.40 4.72 -7.21
C ALA A 72 -16.75 5.01 -5.74
N ARG A 73 -17.89 5.65 -5.50
CA ARG A 73 -18.41 6.02 -4.18
C ARG A 73 -19.78 5.40 -3.92
N ARG A 74 -20.18 5.28 -2.64
CA ARG A 74 -21.53 4.80 -2.29
C ARG A 74 -22.55 5.95 -2.30
N THR A 75 -22.14 7.18 -1.99
CA THR A 75 -22.96 8.39 -2.08
C THR A 75 -22.21 9.55 -2.79
N ASN A 76 -22.80 10.74 -2.83
CA ASN A 76 -22.16 11.95 -3.37
C ASN A 76 -21.18 12.63 -2.37
N SER A 77 -20.89 11.99 -1.23
CA SER A 77 -19.97 12.52 -0.22
C SER A 77 -18.52 12.50 -0.71
N SER A 78 -17.71 13.42 -0.20
CA SER A 78 -16.25 13.45 -0.40
C SER A 78 -15.48 12.68 0.67
N ALA A 79 -16.15 12.11 1.67
CA ALA A 79 -15.52 11.41 2.78
C ALA A 79 -14.81 10.12 2.32
N ILE A 80 -13.66 9.83 2.94
CA ILE A 80 -12.89 8.59 2.71
C ILE A 80 -13.72 7.35 3.05
N THR A 81 -14.60 7.45 4.06
CA THR A 81 -15.53 6.39 4.49
C THR A 81 -16.55 5.99 3.42
N ASP A 82 -16.78 6.85 2.42
CA ASP A 82 -17.73 6.62 1.35
C ASP A 82 -17.08 6.03 0.09
N LEU A 83 -15.74 5.88 0.09
CA LEU A 83 -15.00 5.30 -1.00
C LEU A 83 -15.12 3.77 -0.99
N ARG A 84 -15.21 3.17 -2.18
CA ARG A 84 -15.10 1.71 -2.31
C ARG A 84 -13.64 1.27 -2.21
N ALA A 85 -13.43 0.05 -1.72
CA ALA A 85 -12.09 -0.52 -1.51
C ALA A 85 -11.24 -0.57 -2.80
N ILE A 86 -11.84 -0.88 -3.95
CA ILE A 86 -11.11 -0.97 -5.23
C ILE A 86 -10.52 0.40 -5.63
N PRO A 87 -11.31 1.48 -5.78
CA PRO A 87 -10.75 2.82 -6.04
C PRO A 87 -9.70 3.26 -5.02
N TRP A 88 -9.89 2.93 -3.74
CA TRP A 88 -8.94 3.26 -2.67
C TRP A 88 -7.58 2.63 -2.94
N VAL A 89 -7.52 1.30 -2.99
CA VAL A 89 -6.27 0.55 -3.20
C VAL A 89 -5.64 0.90 -4.54
N PHE A 90 -6.46 0.97 -5.59
CA PHE A 90 -5.98 1.24 -6.94
C PHE A 90 -5.33 2.61 -7.07
N SER A 91 -5.87 3.66 -6.44
CA SER A 91 -5.28 5.01 -6.49
C SER A 91 -3.91 5.10 -5.81
N TRP A 92 -3.72 4.42 -4.67
CA TRP A 92 -2.43 4.35 -3.97
C TRP A 92 -1.41 3.48 -4.69
N MET A 93 -1.86 2.44 -5.39
CA MET A 93 -1.00 1.65 -6.26
C MET A 93 -0.43 2.50 -7.39
N GLN A 94 -1.28 3.30 -8.06
CA GLN A 94 -0.85 4.14 -9.19
C GLN A 94 0.22 5.15 -8.79
N SER A 95 0.09 5.75 -7.60
CA SER A 95 1.05 6.71 -7.04
C SER A 95 2.24 6.05 -6.34
N ARG A 96 2.40 4.72 -6.43
CA ARG A 96 3.49 3.94 -5.82
C ARG A 96 3.64 4.07 -4.31
N HIS A 97 2.63 4.61 -3.61
CA HIS A 97 2.59 4.58 -2.16
C HIS A 97 2.21 3.19 -1.65
N VAL A 98 1.27 2.51 -2.34
CA VAL A 98 0.72 1.20 -1.95
C VAL A 98 0.27 1.17 -0.47
N LEU A 99 -0.17 2.33 0.04
CA LEU A 99 -0.41 2.61 1.45
C LEU A 99 -1.24 1.54 2.19
N PRO A 100 -2.35 1.01 1.63
CA PRO A 100 -3.21 0.08 2.37
C PRO A 100 -2.55 -1.28 2.66
N GLY A 101 -1.46 -1.62 1.96
CA GLY A 101 -0.81 -2.92 2.10
C GLY A 101 0.22 -3.01 3.23
N TRP A 102 0.54 -1.90 3.91
CA TRP A 102 1.60 -1.88 4.92
C TRP A 102 1.48 -0.79 5.98
N TYR A 103 0.73 0.30 5.77
CA TYR A 103 0.71 1.42 6.71
C TYR A 103 0.14 1.03 8.08
N GLY A 104 0.85 1.38 9.15
CA GLY A 104 0.53 1.02 10.54
C GLY A 104 1.29 -0.22 11.04
N LEU A 105 1.80 -1.06 10.14
CA LEU A 105 2.56 -2.26 10.51
C LEU A 105 3.89 -1.90 11.16
N GLY A 106 4.61 -0.90 10.66
CA GLY A 106 5.86 -0.45 11.25
C GLY A 106 5.67 0.05 12.68
N THR A 107 4.63 0.85 12.91
CA THR A 107 4.26 1.32 14.25
C THR A 107 3.90 0.15 15.16
N ALA A 108 3.14 -0.83 14.66
CA ALA A 108 2.79 -2.02 15.44
C ALA A 108 4.04 -2.83 15.83
N LEU A 109 4.87 -3.22 14.87
CA LEU A 109 6.06 -4.03 15.14
C LEU A 109 7.06 -3.28 16.04
N ALA A 110 7.19 -1.97 15.87
CA ALA A 110 8.07 -1.14 16.70
C ALA A 110 7.70 -1.14 18.19
N THR A 111 6.48 -1.54 18.58
CA THR A 111 6.15 -1.67 20.01
C THR A 111 6.83 -2.87 20.68
N PHE A 112 7.33 -3.83 19.89
CA PHE A 112 8.04 -5.02 20.36
C PHE A 112 9.51 -5.03 19.95
N THR A 113 9.87 -4.45 18.80
CA THR A 113 11.28 -4.44 18.37
C THR A 113 12.16 -3.46 19.14
N ALA A 114 11.57 -2.65 20.03
CA ALA A 114 12.28 -1.76 20.93
C ALA A 114 12.98 -2.50 22.09
N ASP A 115 12.54 -3.72 22.42
CA ASP A 115 13.13 -4.58 23.44
C ASP A 115 13.57 -5.93 22.85
N GLU A 116 14.64 -6.52 23.39
CA GLU A 116 15.23 -7.75 22.84
C GLU A 116 14.28 -8.94 22.95
N ALA A 117 13.56 -9.07 24.06
CA ALA A 117 12.61 -10.14 24.29
C ALA A 117 11.42 -10.07 23.31
N GLY A 118 10.89 -8.87 23.08
CA GLY A 118 9.83 -8.60 22.12
C GLY A 118 10.26 -8.90 20.69
N LEU A 119 11.48 -8.51 20.30
CA LEU A 119 12.03 -8.88 18.99
C LEU A 119 12.16 -10.40 18.84
N THR A 120 12.72 -11.10 19.83
CA THR A 120 12.83 -12.57 19.82
C THR A 120 11.46 -13.24 19.67
N LEU A 121 10.45 -12.76 20.41
CA LEU A 121 9.08 -13.27 20.30
C LEU A 121 8.53 -13.12 18.87
N LEU A 122 8.72 -11.97 18.23
CA LEU A 122 8.27 -11.78 16.84
C LEU A 122 9.02 -12.67 15.84
N GLN A 123 10.32 -12.90 16.07
CA GLN A 123 11.11 -13.82 15.25
C GLN A 123 10.61 -15.26 15.40
N GLU A 124 10.32 -15.70 16.63
CA GLU A 124 9.71 -17.01 16.90
C GLU A 124 8.34 -17.15 16.24
N MET A 125 7.49 -16.12 16.33
CA MET A 125 6.20 -16.08 15.64
C MET A 125 6.39 -16.17 14.11
N TYR A 126 7.38 -15.51 13.53
CA TYR A 126 7.63 -15.56 12.09
C TYR A 126 8.13 -16.94 11.61
N GLN A 127 8.92 -17.63 12.43
CA GLN A 127 9.41 -18.98 12.10
C GLN A 127 8.38 -20.07 12.41
N GLY A 128 7.62 -19.93 13.49
CA GLY A 128 6.75 -20.96 14.05
C GLY A 128 5.26 -20.79 13.75
N TRP A 129 4.79 -19.57 13.42
CA TRP A 129 3.38 -19.30 13.18
C TRP A 129 3.10 -18.93 11.71
N ARG A 130 2.53 -19.88 10.97
CA ARG A 130 2.23 -19.69 9.55
C ARG A 130 1.36 -18.46 9.26
N PHE A 131 0.35 -18.17 10.09
CA PHE A 131 -0.49 -16.98 9.88
C PHE A 131 0.33 -15.69 9.97
N PHE A 132 1.16 -15.54 11.00
CA PHE A 132 2.00 -14.36 11.17
C PHE A 132 3.02 -14.25 10.04
N LYS A 133 3.66 -15.36 9.67
CA LYS A 133 4.55 -15.43 8.50
C LYS A 133 3.90 -14.89 7.23
N GLU A 134 2.73 -15.41 6.88
CA GLU A 134 2.01 -15.01 5.66
C GLU A 134 1.55 -13.55 5.73
N ALA A 135 1.16 -13.05 6.91
CA ALA A 135 0.82 -11.63 7.09
C ALA A 135 2.03 -10.72 6.82
N ILE A 136 3.20 -11.06 7.38
CA ILE A 136 4.45 -10.32 7.15
C ILE A 136 4.87 -10.43 5.68
N ASP A 137 4.85 -11.62 5.09
CA ASP A 137 5.23 -11.84 3.68
C ASP A 137 4.33 -11.07 2.71
N ASN A 138 3.01 -11.01 2.97
CA ASN A 138 2.11 -10.19 2.17
C ASN A 138 2.41 -8.68 2.29
N ALA A 139 2.77 -8.20 3.50
CA ALA A 139 3.23 -6.82 3.67
C ALA A 139 4.53 -6.56 2.88
N GLN A 140 5.47 -7.52 2.86
CA GLN A 140 6.69 -7.42 2.05
C GLN A 140 6.38 -7.28 0.55
N VAL A 141 5.37 -8.00 0.04
CA VAL A 141 4.95 -7.89 -1.37
C VAL A 141 4.44 -6.48 -1.67
N SER A 142 3.71 -5.87 -0.74
CA SER A 142 3.23 -4.49 -0.88
C SER A 142 4.37 -3.47 -0.83
N LEU A 143 5.31 -3.65 0.11
CA LEU A 143 6.50 -2.80 0.23
C LEU A 143 7.42 -2.91 -0.98
N GLY A 144 7.59 -4.11 -1.54
CA GLY A 144 8.42 -4.31 -2.73
C GLY A 144 7.90 -3.59 -3.99
N LYS A 145 6.62 -3.21 -4.01
CA LYS A 145 6.00 -2.42 -5.09
C LYS A 145 5.96 -0.93 -4.81
N THR A 146 6.15 -0.58 -3.54
CA THR A 146 6.20 0.78 -3.06
C THR A 146 7.49 1.42 -3.53
N ASP A 147 7.40 2.66 -4.01
CA ASP A 147 8.55 3.45 -4.45
C ASP A 147 8.36 4.87 -3.93
N MET A 148 9.11 5.22 -2.89
CA MET A 148 8.97 6.50 -2.21
C MET A 148 9.52 7.67 -3.01
N ASP A 149 10.43 7.43 -3.95
CA ASP A 149 10.95 8.46 -4.86
C ASP A 149 9.90 8.82 -5.90
N ILE A 150 9.24 7.83 -6.49
CA ILE A 150 8.08 8.06 -7.36
C ILE A 150 6.93 8.67 -6.56
N ALA A 151 6.61 8.15 -5.38
CA ALA A 151 5.57 8.70 -4.51
C ALA A 151 5.80 10.19 -4.22
N ARG A 152 7.06 10.62 -4.05
CA ARG A 152 7.43 12.04 -3.89
C ARG A 152 7.09 12.88 -5.12
N LEU A 153 7.26 12.35 -6.34
CA LEU A 153 6.88 13.04 -7.56
C LEU A 153 5.37 13.30 -7.63
N TYR A 154 4.58 12.30 -7.21
CA TYR A 154 3.13 12.44 -7.08
C TYR A 154 2.74 13.40 -5.97
N ALA A 155 3.41 13.36 -4.82
CA ALA A 155 3.22 14.32 -3.73
C ALA A 155 3.45 15.75 -4.20
N GLY A 156 4.39 15.97 -5.14
CA GLY A 156 4.62 17.26 -5.80
C GLY A 156 3.45 17.79 -6.66
N LEU A 157 2.36 17.02 -6.83
CA LEU A 157 1.11 17.51 -7.42
C LEU A 157 0.18 18.19 -6.40
N VAL A 158 0.46 18.05 -5.10
CA VAL A 158 -0.29 18.69 -4.03
C VAL A 158 0.11 20.15 -3.96
N THR A 159 -0.85 21.06 -4.17
CA THR A 159 -0.59 22.51 -4.25
C THR A 159 -0.29 23.13 -2.90
N ASN A 160 -0.90 22.61 -1.83
CA ASN A 160 -0.65 23.05 -0.47
C ASN A 160 0.60 22.37 0.10
N GLU A 161 1.71 23.10 0.16
CA GLU A 161 3.00 22.57 0.60
C GLU A 161 2.98 22.05 2.03
N ARG A 162 2.23 22.70 2.93
CA ARG A 162 2.07 22.24 4.32
C ARG A 162 1.41 20.86 4.36
N VAL A 163 0.33 20.68 3.60
CA VAL A 163 -0.40 19.40 3.51
C VAL A 163 0.48 18.33 2.87
N ARG A 164 1.17 18.67 1.77
CA ARG A 164 2.13 17.81 1.07
C ARG A 164 3.17 17.26 2.04
N ASP A 165 3.89 18.16 2.70
CA ASP A 165 5.05 17.80 3.51
C ASP A 165 4.63 17.07 4.79
N MET A 166 3.51 17.48 5.41
CA MET A 166 2.99 16.80 6.60
C MET A 166 2.62 15.34 6.30
N ILE A 167 1.80 15.10 5.27
CA ILE A 167 1.29 13.75 4.98
C ILE A 167 2.38 12.87 4.36
N PHE A 168 3.16 13.40 3.39
CA PHE A 168 4.20 12.60 2.75
C PHE A 168 5.29 12.18 3.75
N ASN A 169 5.72 13.08 4.65
CA ASN A 169 6.75 12.74 5.63
C ASN A 169 6.24 11.73 6.67
N ASP A 170 4.96 11.80 7.06
CA ASP A 170 4.36 10.79 7.94
C ASP A 170 4.32 9.40 7.28
N ILE A 171 3.90 9.33 6.01
CA ILE A 171 3.92 8.10 5.21
C ILE A 171 5.35 7.57 5.05
N LEU A 172 6.31 8.43 4.72
CA LEU A 172 7.71 8.06 4.54
C LEU A 172 8.33 7.53 5.84
N ALA A 173 8.03 8.15 6.98
CA ALA A 173 8.50 7.71 8.29
C ALA A 173 7.94 6.32 8.63
N GLU A 174 6.65 6.09 8.40
CA GLU A 174 6.05 4.78 8.61
C GLU A 174 6.59 3.73 7.64
N TYR A 175 6.85 4.08 6.37
CA TYR A 175 7.48 3.18 5.40
C TYR A 175 8.85 2.70 5.89
N ASN A 176 9.72 3.63 6.29
CA ASN A 176 11.06 3.31 6.79
C ASN A 176 11.00 2.44 8.05
N ARG A 177 10.11 2.78 8.99
CA ARG A 177 9.87 2.00 10.21
C ARG A 177 9.41 0.58 9.89
N THR A 178 8.49 0.44 8.94
CA THR A 178 7.96 -0.86 8.51
C THR A 178 9.05 -1.71 7.87
N CYS A 179 9.84 -1.14 6.95
CA CYS A 179 10.95 -1.84 6.31
C CYS A 179 11.98 -2.33 7.35
N GLN A 180 12.39 -1.46 8.27
CA GLN A 180 13.35 -1.81 9.33
C GLN A 180 12.82 -2.92 10.23
N ALA A 181 11.58 -2.80 10.72
CA ALA A 181 11.01 -3.78 11.62
C ALA A 181 10.84 -5.15 10.96
N ILE A 182 10.40 -5.19 9.70
CA ILE A 182 10.30 -6.45 8.94
C ILE A 182 11.67 -7.09 8.79
N ILE A 183 12.70 -6.35 8.39
CA ILE A 183 14.08 -6.86 8.23
C ILE A 183 14.58 -7.50 9.54
N GLN A 184 14.30 -6.88 10.68
CA GLN A 184 14.63 -7.43 11.99
C GLN A 184 13.86 -8.71 12.34
N VAL A 185 12.54 -8.72 12.09
CA VAL A 185 11.64 -9.86 12.39
C VAL A 185 11.93 -11.07 11.50
N THR A 186 12.20 -10.84 10.22
CA THR A 186 12.46 -11.92 9.25
C THR A 186 13.92 -12.34 9.19
N GLN A 187 14.81 -11.61 9.87
CA GLN A 187 16.25 -11.84 9.90
C GLN A 187 16.88 -11.86 8.49
N GLN A 188 16.44 -10.93 7.65
CA GLN A 188 16.92 -10.74 6.29
C GLN A 188 17.63 -9.38 6.18
N ASN A 189 18.32 -9.12 5.07
CA ASN A 189 19.05 -7.90 4.77
C ASN A 189 18.21 -6.87 4.01
N GLU A 190 17.26 -7.34 3.18
CA GLU A 190 16.40 -6.47 2.37
C GLU A 190 14.99 -7.03 2.21
N ILE A 191 14.04 -6.15 1.90
CA ILE A 191 12.66 -6.56 1.63
C ILE A 191 12.61 -7.53 0.44
N LEU A 192 11.85 -8.60 0.59
CA LEU A 192 11.68 -9.68 -0.39
C LEU A 192 12.97 -10.47 -0.70
N GLU A 193 13.99 -10.46 0.16
CA GLU A 193 15.27 -11.15 -0.07
C GLU A 193 15.07 -12.61 -0.51
N GLY A 194 15.79 -13.00 -1.58
CA GLY A 194 15.77 -14.37 -2.09
C GLY A 194 14.48 -14.81 -2.80
N THR A 195 13.46 -13.95 -2.88
CA THR A 195 12.18 -14.31 -3.52
C THR A 195 12.20 -14.08 -5.03
N PHE A 196 11.41 -14.87 -5.76
CA PHE A 196 11.14 -14.62 -7.19
C PHE A 196 10.49 -13.24 -7.41
N LEU A 197 9.65 -12.79 -6.48
CA LEU A 197 8.95 -11.51 -6.57
C LEU A 197 9.91 -10.32 -6.54
N GLN A 198 11.00 -10.40 -5.78
CA GLN A 198 12.04 -9.39 -5.78
C GLN A 198 12.65 -9.21 -7.17
N ARG A 199 13.11 -10.30 -7.79
CA ARG A 199 13.67 -10.28 -9.14
C ARG A 199 12.66 -9.83 -10.18
N SER A 200 11.43 -10.34 -10.12
CA SER A 200 10.36 -9.97 -11.05
C SER A 200 9.98 -8.50 -10.94
N THR A 201 10.03 -7.91 -9.75
CA THR A 201 9.74 -6.48 -9.55
C THR A 201 10.87 -5.61 -10.07
N ARG A 202 12.13 -5.93 -9.74
CA ARG A 202 13.31 -5.25 -10.29
C ARG A 202 13.34 -5.21 -11.83
N LEU A 203 12.92 -6.29 -12.49
CA LEU A 203 12.85 -6.36 -13.96
C LEU A 203 11.70 -5.54 -14.56
N ARG A 204 10.64 -5.27 -13.80
CA ARG A 204 9.47 -4.52 -14.27
C ARG A 204 9.59 -3.02 -14.03
N ASN A 205 10.23 -2.60 -12.95
CA ASN A 205 10.38 -1.18 -12.60
C ASN A 205 10.88 -0.31 -13.77
N PRO A 206 11.92 -0.69 -14.55
CA PRO A 206 12.38 0.10 -15.69
C PRO A 206 11.32 0.40 -16.78
N TYR A 207 10.25 -0.39 -16.84
CA TYR A 207 9.13 -0.18 -17.76
C TYR A 207 7.94 0.55 -17.10
N VAL A 208 7.79 0.43 -15.78
CA VAL A 208 6.70 1.05 -15.03
C VAL A 208 7.05 2.50 -14.67
N ASP A 209 8.29 2.75 -14.27
CA ASP A 209 8.71 4.06 -13.77
C ASP A 209 8.54 5.16 -14.83
N PRO A 210 8.91 4.97 -16.12
CA PRO A 210 8.62 5.96 -17.17
C PRO A 210 7.13 6.29 -17.30
N LEU A 211 6.25 5.30 -17.11
CA LEU A 211 4.80 5.54 -17.13
C LEU A 211 4.35 6.38 -15.94
N ASN A 212 4.95 6.20 -14.76
CA ASN A 212 4.72 7.05 -13.61
C ASN A 212 5.17 8.49 -13.87
N PHE A 213 6.36 8.72 -14.43
CA PHE A 213 6.83 10.06 -14.80
C PHE A 213 5.89 10.75 -15.81
N ILE A 214 5.49 10.02 -16.85
CA ILE A 214 4.52 10.49 -17.85
C ILE A 214 3.19 10.84 -17.18
N GLN A 215 2.66 9.96 -16.33
CA GLN A 215 1.40 10.18 -15.65
C GLN A 215 1.44 11.44 -14.76
N VAL A 216 2.51 11.64 -13.97
CA VAL A 216 2.69 12.86 -13.16
C VAL A 216 2.71 14.11 -14.03
N SER A 217 3.45 14.09 -15.13
CA SER A 217 3.52 15.22 -16.06
C SER A 217 2.16 15.56 -16.67
N LEU A 218 1.45 14.55 -17.16
CA LEU A 218 0.11 14.71 -17.75
C LEU A 218 -0.92 15.15 -16.73
N LEU A 219 -0.88 14.63 -15.49
CA LEU A 219 -1.77 15.08 -14.40
C LEU A 219 -1.55 16.56 -14.10
N ARG A 220 -0.29 17.00 -14.04
CA ARG A 220 0.05 18.42 -13.85
C ARG A 220 -0.51 19.27 -14.98
N GLN A 221 -0.33 18.84 -16.23
CA GLN A 221 -0.83 19.53 -17.40
C GLN A 221 -2.37 19.62 -17.40
N LEU A 222 -3.05 18.50 -17.17
CA LEU A 222 -4.52 18.42 -17.14
C LEU A 222 -5.11 19.35 -16.08
N ARG A 223 -4.53 19.34 -14.88
CA ARG A 223 -5.04 20.11 -13.73
C ARG A 223 -4.72 21.62 -13.82
N ALA A 224 -3.78 22.01 -14.68
CA ALA A 224 -3.47 23.41 -14.96
C ALA A 224 -4.34 24.02 -16.08
N LEU A 225 -5.15 23.21 -16.79
CA LEU A 225 -6.04 23.72 -17.82
C LEU A 225 -7.14 24.62 -17.21
N PRO A 226 -7.58 25.69 -17.91
CA PRO A 226 -8.72 26.50 -17.48
C PRO A 226 -10.02 25.69 -17.36
N ASP A 227 -10.21 24.71 -18.26
CA ASP A 227 -11.30 23.73 -18.20
C ASP A 227 -10.74 22.29 -18.27
N PRO A 228 -10.52 21.64 -17.11
CA PRO A 228 -10.04 20.26 -17.02
C PRO A 228 -11.02 19.20 -17.55
N ASN A 229 -12.24 19.58 -17.96
CA ASN A 229 -13.21 18.69 -18.59
C ASN A 229 -13.52 19.08 -20.05
N GLY A 230 -12.84 20.11 -20.55
CA GLY A 230 -13.05 20.65 -21.88
C GLY A 230 -12.52 19.77 -23.00
N PRO A 231 -12.73 20.14 -24.27
CA PRO A 231 -12.23 19.39 -25.42
C PRO A 231 -10.71 19.18 -25.40
N GLU A 232 -9.94 20.15 -24.90
CA GLU A 232 -8.48 20.11 -24.80
C GLU A 232 -7.99 19.11 -23.73
N ALA A 233 -8.79 18.87 -22.69
CA ALA A 233 -8.47 17.93 -21.63
C ALA A 233 -8.59 16.46 -22.07
N LYS A 234 -9.50 16.16 -23.01
CA LYS A 234 -9.80 14.79 -23.47
C LYS A 234 -8.58 13.98 -23.94
N PRO A 235 -7.69 14.49 -24.82
CA PRO A 235 -6.51 13.73 -25.24
C PRO A 235 -5.53 13.48 -24.09
N ILE A 236 -5.34 14.47 -23.20
CA ILE A 236 -4.45 14.34 -22.03
C ILE A 236 -5.00 13.30 -21.07
N LEU A 237 -6.29 13.38 -20.76
CA LEU A 237 -6.99 12.37 -19.96
C LEU A 237 -6.78 10.99 -20.58
N LYS A 238 -7.06 10.80 -21.88
CA LYS A 238 -6.83 9.50 -22.55
C LYS A 238 -5.40 8.97 -22.36
N ALA A 239 -4.39 9.83 -22.45
CA ALA A 239 -3.00 9.44 -22.22
C ALA A 239 -2.72 9.05 -20.75
N ILE A 240 -3.27 9.78 -19.78
CA ILE A 240 -3.23 9.42 -18.35
C ILE A 240 -3.82 8.03 -18.14
N LEU A 241 -4.94 7.72 -18.81
CA LEU A 241 -5.62 6.44 -18.70
C LEU A 241 -4.82 5.28 -19.29
N LEU A 242 -4.13 5.51 -20.41
CA LEU A 242 -3.20 4.52 -20.97
C LEU A 242 -2.04 4.26 -20.02
N ALA A 243 -1.46 5.30 -19.43
CA ALA A 243 -0.43 5.15 -18.40
C ALA A 243 -0.95 4.37 -17.18
N THR A 244 -2.17 4.68 -16.73
CA THR A 244 -2.84 3.96 -15.62
C THR A 244 -2.93 2.46 -15.88
N ASN A 245 -3.35 2.06 -17.08
CA ASN A 245 -3.44 0.65 -17.46
C ASN A 245 -2.08 -0.03 -17.55
N GLY A 246 -1.07 0.67 -18.08
CA GLY A 246 0.30 0.17 -18.14
C GLY A 246 0.91 -0.04 -16.76
N ILE A 247 0.76 0.93 -15.85
CA ILE A 247 1.21 0.83 -14.46
C ILE A 247 0.51 -0.34 -13.75
N ALA A 248 -0.81 -0.46 -13.90
CA ALA A 248 -1.57 -1.55 -13.29
C ALA A 248 -1.11 -2.93 -13.78
N SER A 249 -0.84 -3.05 -15.08
CA SER A 249 -0.35 -4.29 -15.70
C SER A 249 1.07 -4.64 -15.24
N GLY A 250 1.91 -3.62 -15.02
CA GLY A 250 3.26 -3.78 -14.45
C GLY A 250 3.24 -4.26 -13.00
N LEU A 251 2.42 -3.63 -12.15
CA LEU A 251 2.40 -3.92 -10.70
C LEU A 251 1.59 -5.17 -10.32
N LYS A 252 0.63 -5.59 -11.15
CA LYS A 252 -0.27 -6.73 -10.90
C LYS A 252 -1.01 -6.60 -9.55
N ASN A 253 -1.32 -7.72 -8.88
CA ASN A 253 -2.17 -7.77 -7.68
C ASN A 253 -1.55 -7.01 -6.48
N THR A 254 -2.26 -6.06 -5.88
CA THR A 254 -1.72 -5.17 -4.83
C THR A 254 -2.57 -5.08 -3.56
N GLY A 255 -3.45 -6.06 -3.37
CA GLY A 255 -4.28 -6.24 -2.18
C GLY A 255 -4.95 -7.61 -2.20
#